data_AF-D7JC00-F1
#
_entry.id   AF-D7JC00-F1
#
_cell.length_a   1.000
_cell.length_b   1.000
_cell.length_c   1.000
_cell.angle_alpha   90.00
_cell.angle_beta   90.00
_cell.angle_gamma   90.00
#
_symmetry.space_group_name_H-M   'P 1'
#
loop_
_entity.id
_entity.type
_entity.pdbx_description
1 polymer ?
#
loop_
_entity_poly.entity_id
_entity_poly.type
_entity_poly.pdbx_seq_one_letter_code
_entity_poly.pdbx_strand_id
1 'polypeptide(L)' 'MFIFLSKDRRNIKILHHDTGGYVLYWKKLDKDRFLLPVFCKASHRYEIGWEKLVVLLQGTVRKELLVG' A
#
# COMPACT_ATOMS: atom_id res chain seq x y z
N MET A 1 -2.06 -11.59 5.89
CA MET A 1 -2.59 -10.52 5.02
C MET A 1 -1.58 -10.28 3.91
N PHE A 2 -2.03 -10.12 2.67
CA PHE A 2 -1.19 -9.77 1.52
C PHE A 2 -1.68 -8.45 0.91
N ILE A 3 -0.74 -7.60 0.52
CA ILE A 3 -1.03 -6.32 -0.11
C ILE A 3 -0.40 -6.33 -1.50
N PHE A 4 -1.23 -6.07 -2.50
CA PHE A 4 -0.82 -6.03 -3.90
C PHE A 4 -0.97 -4.60 -4.41
N LEU A 5 0.07 -4.09 -5.05
CA LEU A 5 0.05 -2.79 -5.73
C LEU A 5 0.29 -3.02 -7.22
N SER A 6 -0.57 -2.45 -8.07
CA SER A 6 -0.39 -2.55 -9.53
C SER A 6 0.85 -1.78 -10.00
N LYS A 7 1.40 -2.17 -11.16
CA LYS A 7 2.58 -1.53 -11.77
C LYS A 7 2.40 -0.02 -12.00
N ASP A 8 1.19 0.40 -12.38
CA ASP A 8 0.83 1.81 -12.55
C ASP A 8 0.55 2.55 -11.23
N ARG A 9 0.58 1.82 -10.10
CA ARG A 9 0.31 2.27 -8.73
C ARG A 9 -1.08 2.87 -8.55
N ARG A 10 -2.06 2.52 -9.38
CA ARG A 10 -3.43 3.02 -9.26
C ARG A 10 -4.36 2.08 -8.53
N ASN A 11 -3.99 0.80 -8.40
CA ASN A 11 -4.82 -0.22 -7.79
C ASN A 11 -4.08 -0.82 -6.60
N ILE A 12 -4.75 -0.87 -5.45
CA ILE A 12 -4.30 -1.62 -4.29
C ILE A 12 -5.33 -2.70 -3.96
N LYS A 13 -4.83 -3.91 -3.65
CA LYS A 13 -5.66 -5.01 -3.17
C LYS A 13 -5.11 -5.51 -1.84
N ILE A 14 -5.99 -5.70 -0.86
CA ILE A 14 -5.65 -6.34 0.42
C ILE A 14 -6.41 -7.64 0.49
N LEU A 15 -5.67 -8.74 0.50
CA LEU A 15 -6.19 -10.07 0.77
C LEU A 15 -5.94 -10.39 2.24
N HIS A 16 -7.00 -10.55 3.02
CA HIS A 16 -6.90 -11.11 4.37
C HIS A 16 -7.55 -12.51 4.39
N HIS A 17 -7.00 -13.39 5.22
CA HIS A 17 -7.65 -14.66 5.54
C HIS A 17 -8.26 -14.49 6.92
N ASP A 18 -9.56 -14.75 7.02
CA ASP A 18 -10.31 -14.83 8.27
C ASP A 18 -10.78 -16.28 8.47
N THR A 19 -11.24 -16.60 9.68
CA THR A 19 -11.71 -17.92 10.10
C THR A 19 -12.77 -18.54 9.16
N GLY A 20 -13.54 -17.71 8.46
CA GLY A 20 -14.57 -18.14 7.49
C GLY A 20 -14.15 -18.10 6.01
N GLY A 21 -12.92 -17.69 5.68
CA GLY A 21 -12.44 -17.61 4.31
C GLY A 21 -11.62 -16.35 3.99
N TYR A 22 -11.50 -16.01 2.71
CA TYR A 22 -10.70 -14.88 2.25
C TYR A 22 -11.57 -13.67 1.93
N VAL A 23 -11.18 -12.48 2.42
CA VAL A 23 -11.77 -11.20 1.99
C VAL A 23 -10.74 -10.39 1.22
N LEU A 24 -11.19 -9.82 0.10
CA LEU A 24 -10.40 -8.98 -0.78
C LEU A 24 -10.94 -7.56 -0.78
N TYR A 25 -10.19 -6.62 -0.20
CA TYR A 25 -10.46 -5.19 -0.35
C TYR A 25 -9.76 -4.68 -1.60
N TRP A 26 -10.45 -3.93 -2.45
CA TRP A 26 -9.88 -3.30 -3.64
C TRP A 26 -10.20 -1.81 -3.67
N LYS A 27 -9.16 -1.00 -3.89
CA LYS A 27 -9.28 0.44 -4.10
C LYS A 27 -8.52 0.85 -5.35
N LYS A 28 -9.18 1.65 -6.19
CA LYS A 28 -8.61 2.23 -7.40
C LYS A 28 -8.62 3.76 -7.31
N LEU A 29 -7.51 4.39 -7.69
CA LEU A 29 -7.41 5.83 -7.86
C LEU A 29 -7.54 6.15 -9.36
N ASP A 30 -8.50 7.00 -9.73
CA ASP A 30 -8.75 7.31 -11.15
C ASP A 30 -7.76 8.34 -11.70
N LYS A 31 -7.38 9.32 -10.88
CA LYS A 31 -6.49 10.43 -11.27
C LYS A 31 -5.08 10.26 -10.72
N ASP A 32 -4.98 9.82 -9.48
CA ASP A 32 -3.72 9.77 -8.73
C ASP A 32 -3.06 8.39 -8.70
N ARG A 33 -1.91 8.30 -8.03
CA ARG A 33 -1.16 7.06 -7.81
C ARG A 33 -0.78 6.92 -6.34
N PHE A 34 -0.91 5.73 -5.79
CA PHE A 34 -0.37 5.39 -4.48
C PHE A 34 1.14 5.57 -4.48
N LEU A 35 1.69 6.14 -3.40
CA LEU A 35 3.13 6.23 -3.25
C LEU A 35 3.71 4.84 -2.92
N LEU A 36 4.88 4.55 -3.47
CA LEU A 36 5.64 3.36 -3.09
C LEU A 36 6.44 3.68 -1.82
N PRO A 37 6.58 2.72 -0.89
CA PRO A 37 7.57 2.82 0.16
C PRO A 37 8.98 2.97 -0.43
N VAL A 38 9.92 3.47 0.36
CA VAL A 38 11.33 3.51 -0.06
C VAL A 38 11.86 2.08 -0.10
N PHE A 39 12.51 1.71 -1.21
CA PHE A 39 13.15 0.41 -1.32
C PHE A 39 14.41 0.38 -0.45
N CYS A 40 14.44 -0.53 0.53
CA CYS A 40 15.61 -0.74 1.36
C CYS A 40 16.60 -1.63 0.60
N LYS A 41 17.71 -1.03 0.15
CA LYS A 41 18.76 -1.76 -0.58
C LYS A 41 19.42 -2.84 0.28
N ALA A 42 19.55 -2.61 1.59
CA ALA A 42 20.20 -3.53 2.51
C ALA A 42 19.38 -4.82 2.73
N SER A 43 18.06 -4.70 2.92
CA SER A 43 17.17 -5.85 3.09
C SER A 43 16.58 -6.37 1.78
N HIS A 44 16.86 -5.69 0.66
CA HIS A 44 16.34 -5.99 -0.68
C HIS A 44 14.80 -6.09 -0.73
N ARG A 45 14.13 -5.27 0.08
CA ARG A 45 12.68 -5.28 0.29
C ARG A 45 12.14 -3.86 0.48
N TYR A 46 10.83 -3.71 0.30
CA TYR A 46 10.12 -2.51 0.72
C TYR A 46 9.70 -2.67 2.18
N GLU A 47 9.99 -1.68 3.00
CA GLU A 47 9.59 -1.63 4.40
C GLU A 47 8.68 -0.41 4.61
N ILE A 48 7.59 -0.62 5.34
CA ILE A 48 6.63 0.43 5.67
C ILE A 48 6.06 0.17 7.06
N GLY A 49 6.04 1.22 7.89
CA GLY A 49 5.36 1.20 9.18
C GLY A 49 3.84 1.13 9.01
N TRP A 50 3.15 0.62 10.04
CA TRP A 50 1.69 0.45 10.00
C TRP A 50 0.96 1.77 9.79
N GLU A 51 1.41 2.82 10.48
CA GLU A 51 0.88 4.18 10.36
C GLU A 51 1.01 4.73 8.93
N LYS A 52 2.17 4.56 8.30
CA LYS A 52 2.40 4.98 6.91
C LYS A 52 1.55 4.15 5.93
N LEU A 53 1.34 2.87 6.21
CA LEU A 53 0.48 2.01 5.41
C LEU A 53 -0.99 2.45 5.48
N VAL A 54 -1.51 2.78 6.66
CA VAL A 54 -2.89 3.27 6.83
C VAL A 54 -3.11 4.55 6.01
N VAL A 55 -2.15 5.50 6.04
CA VAL A 55 -2.21 6.72 5.23
C VAL A 55 -2.22 6.41 3.74
N LEU A 56 -1.40 5.45 3.30
CA LEU A 56 -1.40 4.99 1.90
C LEU A 56 -2.78 4.46 1.49
N LEU A 57 -3.43 3.67 2.35
CA LEU A 57 -4.74 3.08 2.09
C LEU A 57 -5.88 4.12 2.09
N GLN A 58 -5.75 5.20 2.84
CA GLN A 58 -6.70 6.32 2.82
C GLN A 58 -6.72 7.04 1.46
N GLY A 59 -5.66 6.90 0.64
CA GLY A 59 -5.63 7.36 -0.75
C GLY A 59 -5.26 8.83 -0.93
N THR A 60 -4.82 9.51 0.14
CA THR A 60 -4.36 10.90 0.12
C THR A 60 -2.97 10.96 0.72
N VAL A 61 -1.92 10.69 -0.08
CA VAL A 61 -0.55 10.79 0.42
C VAL A 61 0.07 12.08 -0.12
N ARG A 62 0.23 13.08 0.76
CA ARG A 62 1.13 14.22 0.48
C ARG A 62 2.55 13.69 0.51
N LYS A 63 3.36 14.03 -0.51
CA LYS A 63 4.78 13.60 -0.62
C LYS A 63 5.60 13.89 0.65
N GLU A 64 5.19 14.91 1.39
CA GLU A 64 5.79 15.39 2.63
C GLU A 64 5.78 14.35 3.76
N LEU A 65 4.84 13.39 3.77
CA LEU A 65 4.71 12.39 4.85
C LEU A 65 5.63 11.17 4.70
N LEU A 66 6.37 11.06 3.59
CA LEU A 66 7.30 9.95 3.34
C LEU A 66 8.77 10.32 3.57
N VAL A 67 9.07 11.61 3.79
CA VAL A 67 10.40 12.12 4.08
C VAL A 67 10.43 12.55 5.54
N GLY A 68 10.42 11.55 6.40
CA GLY A 68 10.50 11.66 7.86
C GLY A 68 11.05 10.35 8.39
#